data_AF-U2SKJ4-F1
#
_entry.id   AF-U2SKJ4-F1
#
_cell.length_a   1.000
_cell.length_b   1.000
_cell.length_c   1.000
_cell.angle_alpha   90.00
_cell.angle_beta   90.00
_cell.angle_gamma   90.00
#
_symmetry.space_group_name_H-M   'P 1'
#
loop_
_entity.id
_entity.type
_entity.pdbx_description
1 polymer ?
#
loop_
_entity_poly.entity_id
_entity_poly.type
_entity_poly.pdbx_seq_one_letter_code
_entity_poly.pdbx_strand_id
1 'polypeptide(L)'
;MGCSSCRNRKLYRLVLLTKNILSVILYKEYIGGAKMEYVNKDMNIMEAVEKYPVIAQVLMRYGLGCVGCIISSAETLGEGIAAHGLNPDIIIEEVNAILEKQGE
;
A
#
# COMPACT_ATOMS: atom_id res chain seq x y z
N MET A 1 52.70 -27.79 -9.96
CA MET A 1 51.50 -27.66 -9.09
C MET A 1 50.78 -26.37 -9.47
N GLY A 2 49.53 -26.44 -9.91
CA GLY A 2 48.75 -25.26 -10.30
C GLY A 2 47.34 -25.67 -10.70
N CYS A 3 46.48 -25.85 -9.70
CA CYS A 3 45.14 -26.40 -9.82
C CYS A 3 44.24 -25.69 -10.84
N SER A 4 43.62 -26.48 -11.69
CA SER A 4 42.67 -26.17 -12.77
C SER A 4 41.25 -25.77 -12.32
N SER A 5 41.08 -25.28 -11.09
CA SER A 5 39.75 -25.05 -10.48
C SER A 5 39.24 -23.60 -10.56
N CYS A 6 40.03 -22.64 -11.06
CA CYS A 6 39.65 -21.22 -10.96
C CYS A 6 38.77 -20.67 -12.10
N ARG A 7 38.14 -21.51 -12.93
CA ARG A 7 37.44 -21.04 -14.14
C ARG A 7 35.98 -20.66 -13.98
N ASN A 8 35.34 -20.91 -12.84
CA ASN A 8 33.92 -20.57 -12.69
C ASN A 8 33.66 -19.31 -11.85
N ARG A 9 34.61 -18.71 -11.14
CA ARG A 9 34.27 -17.64 -10.16
C ARG A 9 33.78 -16.31 -10.76
N LYS A 10 33.98 -16.07 -12.05
CA LYS A 10 33.72 -14.77 -12.69
C LYS A 10 32.33 -14.63 -13.31
N LEU A 11 31.65 -15.73 -13.63
CA LEU A 11 30.34 -15.68 -14.28
C LEU A 11 29.21 -15.33 -13.31
N TYR A 12 29.27 -15.78 -12.05
CA TYR A 12 28.19 -15.53 -11.09
C TYR A 12 28.13 -14.08 -10.56
N ARG A 13 29.22 -13.30 -10.70
CA ARG A 13 29.23 -11.89 -10.26
C ARG A 13 28.54 -10.96 -11.26
N LEU A 14 28.48 -11.33 -12.54
CA LEU A 14 27.76 -10.57 -13.57
C LEU A 14 26.25 -10.80 -13.52
N VAL A 15 25.78 -12.01 -13.21
CA VAL A 15 24.34 -12.33 -13.09
C VAL A 15 23.69 -11.67 -11.86
N LEU A 16 24.46 -11.40 -10.79
CA LEU A 16 23.95 -10.72 -9.59
C LEU A 16 23.83 -9.20 -9.75
N LEU A 17 24.53 -8.59 -10.70
CA LEU A 17 24.47 -7.14 -10.94
C LEU A 17 23.27 -6.75 -11.82
N THR A 18 22.82 -7.63 -12.71
CA THR A 18 21.65 -7.36 -13.56
C THR A 18 20.32 -7.52 -12.83
N LYS A 19 20.28 -8.27 -11.71
CA LYS A 19 19.09 -8.39 -10.87
C LYS A 19 18.73 -7.11 -10.11
N ASN A 20 19.67 -6.18 -9.94
CA ASN A 20 19.47 -4.95 -9.17
C ASN A 20 19.12 -3.74 -10.07
N ILE A 21 19.52 -3.78 -11.35
CA ILE A 21 19.14 -2.74 -12.31
C ILE A 21 17.69 -2.96 -12.79
N LEU A 22 17.27 -4.21 -12.99
CA LEU A 22 15.87 -4.52 -13.34
C LEU A 22 14.89 -4.17 -12.20
N SER A 23 15.24 -4.39 -10.94
CA SER A 23 14.42 -3.92 -9.81
C SER A 23 14.39 -2.40 -9.74
N VAL A 24 15.52 -1.71 -9.93
CA VAL A 24 15.50 -0.23 -9.90
C VAL A 24 14.72 0.36 -11.08
N ILE A 25 14.79 -0.22 -12.28
CA ILE A 25 14.05 0.27 -13.47
C ILE A 25 12.56 -0.05 -13.36
N LEU A 26 12.16 -1.26 -12.92
CA LEU A 26 10.75 -1.60 -12.67
C LEU A 26 10.14 -0.71 -11.58
N TYR A 27 10.90 -0.39 -10.53
CA TYR A 27 10.43 0.53 -9.49
C TYR A 27 10.37 1.97 -10.02
N LYS A 28 11.28 2.38 -10.93
CA LYS A 28 11.33 3.74 -11.49
C LYS A 28 10.26 4.02 -12.56
N GLU A 29 9.86 3.01 -13.34
CA GLU A 29 8.70 3.12 -14.25
C GLU A 29 7.35 3.01 -13.51
N TYR A 30 7.28 2.30 -12.37
CA TYR A 30 6.05 2.24 -11.55
C TYR A 30 5.80 3.51 -10.72
N ILE A 31 6.84 4.27 -10.35
CA ILE A 31 6.73 5.56 -9.63
C ILE A 31 6.64 6.78 -10.56
N GLY A 32 6.38 6.56 -11.85
CA GLY A 32 5.98 7.60 -12.79
C GLY A 32 4.52 8.02 -12.59
N GLY A 33 4.21 8.67 -11.47
CA GLY A 33 2.95 9.42 -11.28
C GLY A 33 1.87 8.79 -10.39
N ALA A 34 2.16 7.74 -9.63
CA ALA A 34 1.24 7.23 -8.61
C ALA A 34 1.70 7.67 -7.21
N LYS A 35 0.88 8.50 -6.54
CA LYS A 35 0.97 8.69 -5.08
C LYS A 35 0.98 7.30 -4.44
N MET A 36 1.81 7.06 -3.43
CA MET A 36 1.77 5.79 -2.70
C MET A 36 0.50 5.77 -1.85
N GLU A 37 -0.57 5.23 -2.42
CA GLU A 37 -1.83 5.02 -1.72
C GLU A 37 -1.74 3.70 -0.93
N TYR A 38 -1.67 3.80 0.40
CA TYR A 38 -1.72 2.65 1.30
C TYR A 38 -3.10 1.98 1.28
N VAL A 39 -4.13 2.79 1.03
CA VAL A 39 -5.54 2.42 0.99
C VAL A 39 -6.22 3.15 -0.16
N ASN A 40 -7.18 2.48 -0.81
CA ASN A 40 -7.97 3.03 -1.90
C ASN A 40 -9.47 2.99 -1.55
N LYS A 41 -10.31 3.60 -2.40
CA LYS A 41 -11.78 3.67 -2.18
C LYS A 41 -12.52 2.36 -2.41
N ASP A 42 -11.96 1.50 -3.27
CA ASP A 42 -12.58 0.23 -3.65
C ASP A 42 -12.30 -0.88 -2.63
N MET A 43 -11.42 -0.62 -1.64
CA MET A 43 -11.14 -1.53 -0.54
C MET A 43 -12.35 -1.66 0.38
N ASN A 44 -12.58 -2.89 0.83
CA ASN A 44 -13.59 -3.16 1.84
C ASN A 44 -13.23 -2.47 3.17
N ILE A 45 -14.23 -1.90 3.83
CA ILE A 45 -14.05 -1.16 5.09
C ILE A 45 -13.43 -2.06 6.17
N MET A 46 -13.89 -3.31 6.28
CA MET A 46 -13.41 -4.27 7.28
C MET A 46 -11.95 -4.62 7.02
N GLU A 47 -11.60 -4.97 5.78
CA GLU A 47 -10.23 -5.31 5.40
C GLU A 47 -9.26 -4.14 5.65
N ALA A 48 -9.68 -2.92 5.32
CA ALA A 48 -8.91 -1.71 5.54
C ALA A 48 -8.66 -1.46 7.03
N VAL A 49 -9.68 -1.62 7.86
CA VAL A 49 -9.62 -1.40 9.31
C VAL A 49 -8.83 -2.49 10.02
N GLU A 50 -8.97 -3.75 9.61
CA GLU A 50 -8.17 -4.87 10.11
C GLU A 50 -6.67 -4.66 9.80
N LYS A 51 -6.36 -4.19 8.59
CA LYS A 51 -4.98 -3.89 8.19
C LYS A 51 -4.42 -2.66 8.90
N TYR A 52 -5.25 -1.64 9.07
CA TYR A 52 -4.87 -0.35 9.63
C TYR A 52 -5.93 0.13 10.64
N PRO A 53 -5.76 -0.17 11.94
CA PRO A 53 -6.76 0.19 12.96
C PRO A 53 -6.93 1.70 13.13
N VAL A 54 -5.98 2.50 12.64
CA VAL A 54 -6.07 3.97 12.59
C VAL A 54 -7.20 4.45 11.68
N ILE A 55 -7.55 3.69 10.65
CA ILE A 55 -8.64 4.03 9.72
C ILE A 55 -9.96 4.12 10.48
N ALA A 56 -10.23 3.17 11.39
CA ALA A 56 -11.42 3.21 12.24
C ALA A 56 -11.51 4.52 13.02
N GLN A 57 -10.39 4.99 13.58
CA GLN A 57 -10.36 6.25 14.33
C GLN A 57 -10.64 7.46 13.44
N VAL A 58 -10.14 7.47 12.21
CA VAL A 58 -10.41 8.54 11.23
C VAL A 58 -11.89 8.55 10.87
N LEU A 59 -12.45 7.41 10.47
CA LEU A 59 -13.85 7.26 10.11
C LEU A 59 -14.78 7.66 11.27
N MET A 60 -14.45 7.28 12.51
CA MET A 60 -15.20 7.70 13.70
C MET A 60 -15.23 9.22 13.90
N ARG A 61 -14.14 9.95 13.59
CA ARG A 61 -14.13 11.43 13.64
C ARG A 61 -15.12 12.04 12.66
N TYR A 62 -15.31 11.39 11.52
CA TYR A 62 -16.26 11.79 10.48
C TYR A 62 -17.69 11.30 10.74
N GLY A 63 -17.98 10.71 11.90
CA GLY A 63 -19.31 10.22 12.26
C GLY A 63 -19.66 8.86 11.66
N LEU A 64 -18.70 8.19 11.00
CA LEU A 64 -18.81 6.80 10.53
C LEU A 64 -18.49 5.85 11.69
N GLY A 65 -19.26 5.93 12.77
CA GLY A 65 -19.10 5.04 13.94
C GLY A 65 -19.55 3.60 13.70
N CYS A 66 -20.25 3.36 12.58
CA CYS A 66 -20.84 2.08 12.21
C CYS A 66 -19.84 1.09 11.57
N VAL A 67 -18.53 1.37 11.58
CA VAL A 67 -17.48 0.54 10.97
C VAL A 67 -17.49 -0.92 11.46
N GLY A 68 -18.11 -1.20 12.62
CA GLY A 68 -18.36 -2.56 13.14
C GLY A 68 -19.77 -3.12 12.96
N CYS A 69 -20.65 -2.45 12.20
CA CYS A 69 -21.99 -2.95 11.89
C CYS A 69 -21.91 -3.93 10.71
N ILE A 70 -22.70 -5.01 10.74
CA ILE A 70 -22.74 -6.03 9.67
C ILE A 70 -22.99 -5.40 8.30
N ILE A 71 -23.76 -4.30 8.25
CA ILE A 71 -24.03 -3.56 7.01
C ILE A 71 -22.74 -2.94 6.45
N SER A 72 -21.92 -2.32 7.31
CA SER A 72 -20.68 -1.65 6.91
C SER A 72 -19.56 -2.64 6.53
N SER A 73 -19.66 -3.90 6.99
CA SER A 73 -18.71 -4.96 6.61
C SER A 73 -18.83 -5.43 5.16
N ALA A 74 -19.97 -5.18 4.51
CA ALA A 74 -20.21 -5.53 3.11
C ALA A 74 -19.95 -4.36 2.13
N GLU A 75 -19.61 -3.17 2.64
CA GLU A 75 -19.44 -1.95 1.85
C GLU A 75 -17.96 -1.63 1.59
N THR A 76 -17.68 -0.95 0.47
CA THR A 76 -16.36 -0.36 0.20
C THR A 76 -16.19 0.95 0.97
N LEU A 77 -14.94 1.37 1.21
CA LEU A 77 -14.63 2.66 1.85
C LEU A 77 -15.32 3.82 1.09
N GLY A 78 -15.26 3.79 -0.24
CA GLY A 78 -15.89 4.77 -1.10
C GLY A 78 -17.40 4.85 -0.90
N GLU A 79 -18.07 3.70 -0.96
CA GLU A 79 -19.54 3.61 -0.82
C GLU A 79 -20.01 3.99 0.59
N GLY A 80 -19.34 3.48 1.63
CA GLY A 80 -19.72 3.77 3.01
C GLY A 80 -19.54 5.24 3.37
N ILE A 81 -18.48 5.89 2.85
CA ILE A 81 -18.29 7.33 3.05
C ILE A 81 -19.32 8.14 2.24
N ALA A 82 -19.55 7.77 0.98
CA ALA A 82 -20.48 8.46 0.09
C ALA A 82 -21.95 8.32 0.55
N ALA A 83 -22.34 7.19 1.14
CA ALA A 83 -23.67 6.96 1.69
C ALA A 83 -24.04 7.95 2.81
N HIS A 84 -23.02 8.51 3.48
CA HIS A 84 -23.17 9.52 4.51
C HIS A 84 -23.00 10.96 3.99
N GLY A 85 -22.92 11.16 2.66
CA GLY A 85 -22.82 12.47 2.03
C GLY A 85 -21.43 13.12 2.17
N LEU A 86 -20.41 12.33 2.50
CA LEU A 86 -19.02 12.77 2.64
C LEU A 86 -18.24 12.45 1.36
N ASN A 87 -17.14 13.16 1.13
CA ASN A 87 -16.28 12.91 -0.02
C ASN A 87 -15.23 11.84 0.31
N PRO A 88 -15.29 10.65 -0.31
CA PRO A 88 -14.33 9.57 -0.04
C PRO A 88 -12.90 9.93 -0.41
N ASP A 89 -12.68 10.71 -1.46
CA ASP A 89 -11.33 11.07 -1.92
C ASP A 89 -10.57 11.87 -0.85
N ILE A 90 -11.26 12.79 -0.15
CA ILE A 90 -10.67 13.61 0.91
C ILE A 90 -10.28 12.76 2.12
N ILE A 91 -11.15 11.85 2.53
CA ILE A 91 -10.91 11.00 3.71
C ILE A 91 -9.78 10.00 3.43
N ILE A 92 -9.75 9.43 2.22
CA ILE A 92 -8.70 8.50 1.81
C ILE A 92 -7.34 9.21 1.71
N GLU A 93 -7.30 10.44 1.21
CA GLU A 93 -6.08 11.24 1.20
C GLU A 93 -5.59 11.53 2.64
N GLU A 94 -6.48 11.88 3.57
CA GLU A 94 -6.11 12.06 4.99
C GLU A 94 -5.59 10.76 5.60
N VAL A 95 -6.28 9.63 5.38
CA VAL A 95 -5.85 8.32 5.86
C VAL A 95 -4.47 7.97 5.34
N ASN A 96 -4.24 8.11 4.03
CA ASN A 96 -2.94 7.84 3.42
C ASN A 96 -1.84 8.74 4.00
N ALA A 97 -2.12 10.03 4.24
CA ALA A 97 -1.18 10.95 4.86
C ALA A 97 -0.86 10.60 6.34
N ILE A 98 -1.83 10.05 7.08
CA ILE A 98 -1.59 9.57 8.45
C ILE A 98 -0.73 8.31 8.43
N LEU A 99 -1.01 7.37 7.51
CA LEU A 99 -0.25 6.14 7.37
C LEU A 99 1.20 6.39 6.95
N GLU A 100 1.43 7.37 6.06
CA GLU A 100 2.77 7.82 5.69
C GLU A 100 3.56 8.30 6.93
N LYS A 101 2.93 9.10 7.81
CA LYS A 101 3.55 9.57 9.05
C LYS A 101 3.78 8.49 10.11
N GLN A 102 2.98 7.41 10.10
CA GLN A 102 3.17 6.27 11.01
C GLN A 102 4.27 5.31 10.55
N GLY A 103 4.67 5.38 9.28
CA GLY A 103 5.75 4.57 8.71
C GLY A 103 7.15 5.18 8.84
N GLU A 104 7.28 6.34 9.50
CA GLU A 104 8.54 6.97 9.92
C GLU A 104 8.98 6.48 11.31
#